data_AF-A0A3L7P1J4-F1
#
_entry.id   AF-A0A3L7P1J4-F1
#
_cell.length_a   1.000
_cell.length_b   1.000
_cell.length_c   1.000
_cell.angle_alpha   90.00
_cell.angle_beta   90.00
_cell.angle_gamma   90.00
#
_symmetry.space_group_name_H-M   'P 1'
#
loop_
_entity.id
_entity.type
_entity.pdbx_description
1 polymer ?
#
loop_
_entity_poly.entity_id
_entity_poly.type
_entity_poly.pdbx_seq_one_letter_code
_entity_poly.pdbx_strand_id
1 'polypeptide(L)'
;AQFSPEFTPPTGPAVNVEAMWLDEKGDVKRVPIQEWIRRNIHRYYSAPLPSAPAGITFPYKNLRWDKFNNEVLWYGPMTDEERDDLLTKAGSEEYQQAIQKFYADSQSVAMKARFVFVGSSIYTDEQTGEQFYQAEGGHLICTSNFPDALMDVQEESSASDGAQTYEGWSEKIPPKGTPVLLVLSEAKESAGVEKSGDDKPDDQPKKP
;
A
#
# COMPACT_ATOMS: atom_id res chain seq x y z
N ALA A 1 10.09 11.17 4.26
CA ALA A 1 8.83 11.94 4.44
C ALA A 1 8.96 12.88 5.64
N GLN A 2 8.16 13.94 5.71
CA GLN A 2 8.05 14.80 6.89
C GLN A 2 6.66 14.60 7.52
N PHE A 3 6.62 14.36 8.84
CA PHE A 3 5.39 14.00 9.58
C PHE A 3 4.92 15.10 10.56
N SER A 4 5.31 16.37 10.38
CA SER A 4 4.77 17.44 11.22
C SER A 4 4.82 18.83 10.56
N PRO A 5 3.70 19.60 10.59
CA PRO A 5 2.36 19.25 11.11
C PRO A 5 1.50 18.42 10.14
N GLU A 6 1.87 18.34 8.86
CA GLU A 6 1.15 17.61 7.82
C GLU A 6 2.09 16.65 7.10
N PHE A 7 1.57 15.48 6.68
CA PHE A 7 2.34 14.53 5.90
C PHE A 7 2.68 15.13 4.54
N THR A 8 3.98 15.16 4.22
CA THR A 8 4.44 15.43 2.85
C THR A 8 5.03 14.14 2.27
N PRO A 9 4.52 13.65 1.13
CA PRO A 9 5.09 12.49 0.44
C PRO A 9 6.59 12.68 0.21
N PRO A 10 7.39 11.60 0.23
CA PRO A 10 8.79 11.71 -0.14
C PRO A 10 8.94 12.27 -1.57
N THR A 11 9.90 13.16 -1.77
CA THR A 11 10.16 13.80 -3.06
C THR A 11 11.60 13.57 -3.49
N GLY A 12 11.81 13.52 -4.80
CA GLY A 12 13.12 13.27 -5.39
C GLY A 12 12.99 12.81 -6.86
N PRO A 13 14.10 12.58 -7.56
CA PRO A 13 14.08 12.00 -8.89
C PRO A 13 13.36 10.66 -8.88
N ALA A 14 12.44 10.46 -9.83
CA ALA A 14 11.73 9.20 -9.95
C ALA A 14 12.66 8.11 -10.48
N VAL A 15 12.54 6.91 -9.93
CA VAL A 15 13.39 5.76 -10.24
C VAL A 15 12.52 4.58 -10.66
N ASN A 16 12.82 4.01 -11.82
CA ASN A 16 12.28 2.71 -12.22
C ASN A 16 13.12 1.62 -11.56
N VAL A 17 12.44 0.65 -10.96
CA VAL A 17 13.06 -0.54 -10.36
C VAL A 17 12.47 -1.77 -11.03
N GLU A 18 13.32 -2.53 -11.72
CA GLU A 18 12.93 -3.76 -12.39
C GLU A 18 13.64 -4.95 -11.77
N ALA A 19 12.90 -6.04 -11.59
CA ALA A 19 13.43 -7.32 -11.14
C ALA A 19 13.66 -8.21 -12.37
N MET A 20 14.86 -8.78 -12.45
CA MET A 20 15.25 -9.74 -13.49
C MET A 20 15.74 -11.04 -12.87
N TRP A 21 15.26 -12.18 -13.39
CA TRP A 21 15.66 -13.50 -12.91
C TRP A 21 15.54 -14.54 -14.03
N LEU A 22 16.14 -15.72 -13.82
CA LEU A 22 15.90 -16.90 -14.66
C LEU A 22 14.78 -17.72 -14.02
N ASP A 23 13.76 -18.09 -14.81
CA ASP A 23 12.74 -19.02 -14.35
C ASP A 23 13.25 -20.47 -14.29
N GLU A 24 12.38 -21.41 -13.88
CA GLU A 24 12.72 -22.83 -13.79
C GLU A 24 13.15 -23.46 -15.13
N LYS A 25 12.83 -22.83 -16.26
CA LYS A 25 13.20 -23.28 -17.61
C LYS A 25 14.49 -22.62 -18.11
N GLY A 26 15.06 -21.68 -17.34
CA GLY A 26 16.21 -20.89 -17.71
C GLY A 26 15.87 -19.68 -18.59
N ASP A 27 14.58 -19.32 -18.71
CA ASP A 27 14.16 -18.14 -19.47
C ASP A 27 14.33 -16.88 -18.60
N VAL A 28 14.88 -15.82 -19.20
CA VAL A 28 14.97 -14.51 -18.53
C VAL A 28 13.56 -13.93 -18.39
N LYS A 29 13.18 -13.62 -17.15
CA LYS A 29 12.02 -12.80 -16.82
C LYS A 29 12.45 -11.41 -16.39
N ARG A 30 11.60 -10.44 -16.65
CA ARG A 30 11.78 -9.04 -16.27
C ARG A 30 10.42 -8.42 -15.99
N VAL A 31 10.24 -7.85 -14.80
CA VAL A 31 9.02 -7.13 -14.42
C VAL A 31 9.38 -5.88 -13.60
N PRO A 32 8.58 -4.80 -13.62
CA PRO A 32 8.66 -3.76 -12.61
C PRO A 32 8.41 -4.36 -11.22
N ILE A 33 9.18 -3.95 -10.21
CA ILE A 33 9.09 -4.53 -8.86
C ILE A 33 7.71 -4.32 -8.22
N GLN A 34 6.94 -3.33 -8.69
CA GLN A 34 5.54 -3.12 -8.35
C GLN A 34 4.66 -4.35 -8.58
N GLU A 35 5.00 -5.23 -9.53
CA GLU A 35 4.24 -6.46 -9.75
C GLU A 35 4.45 -7.50 -8.65
N TRP A 36 5.57 -7.41 -7.91
CA TRP A 36 5.87 -8.26 -6.75
C TRP A 36 5.29 -7.70 -5.45
N ILE A 37 4.64 -6.54 -5.49
CA ILE A 37 4.13 -5.85 -4.31
C ILE A 37 2.63 -5.63 -4.53
N ARG A 38 1.82 -5.90 -3.52
CA ARG A 38 0.39 -5.59 -3.54
C ARG A 38 0.02 -4.73 -2.35
N ARG A 39 -1.13 -4.07 -2.43
CA ARG A 39 -1.75 -3.47 -1.25
C ARG A 39 -1.94 -4.54 -0.17
N ASN A 40 -1.72 -4.16 1.08
CA ASN A 40 -1.89 -5.07 2.20
C ASN A 40 -3.35 -5.52 2.28
N ILE A 41 -3.56 -6.84 2.17
CA ILE A 41 -4.86 -7.48 2.29
C ILE A 41 -4.95 -8.36 3.55
N HIS A 42 -3.83 -8.60 4.24
CA HIS A 42 -3.76 -9.37 5.48
C HIS A 42 -3.95 -8.49 6.72
N ARG A 43 -5.08 -7.78 6.74
CA ARG A 43 -5.46 -6.83 7.79
C ARG A 43 -6.92 -6.97 8.19
N TYR A 44 -7.30 -6.28 9.26
CA TYR A 44 -8.71 -6.09 9.60
C TYR A 44 -9.30 -4.94 8.76
N TYR A 45 -10.47 -5.22 8.21
CA TYR A 45 -11.41 -4.25 7.67
C TYR A 45 -12.50 -4.04 8.72
N SER A 46 -12.90 -2.79 8.97
CA SER A 46 -13.95 -2.45 9.92
C SER A 46 -15.02 -1.58 9.28
N ALA A 47 -16.25 -1.71 9.77
CA ALA A 47 -17.34 -0.82 9.44
C ALA A 47 -18.24 -0.64 10.67
N PRO A 48 -18.71 0.59 10.95
CA PRO A 48 -19.64 0.83 12.04
C PRO A 48 -20.96 0.13 11.75
N LEU A 49 -21.57 -0.42 12.80
CA LEU A 49 -22.88 -1.06 12.72
C LEU A 49 -23.65 -0.82 14.03
N PRO A 50 -24.91 -0.36 14.00
CA PRO A 50 -25.63 0.04 15.22
C PRO A 50 -25.82 -1.09 16.25
N SER A 51 -25.85 -2.33 15.81
CA SER A 51 -26.00 -3.50 16.66
C SER A 51 -25.47 -4.75 15.94
N ALA A 52 -25.22 -5.82 16.69
CA ALA A 52 -24.81 -7.09 16.10
C ALA A 52 -25.85 -7.59 15.07
N PRO A 53 -25.43 -8.03 13.87
CA PRO A 53 -26.35 -8.59 12.88
C PRO A 53 -27.16 -9.74 13.46
N ALA A 54 -28.49 -9.63 13.41
CA ALA A 54 -29.37 -10.68 13.87
C ALA A 54 -29.18 -11.95 13.04
N GLY A 55 -29.21 -13.13 13.68
CA GLY A 55 -29.08 -14.41 12.99
C GLY A 55 -27.65 -14.89 12.73
N ILE A 56 -26.63 -14.12 13.14
CA ILE A 56 -25.22 -14.54 13.06
C ILE A 56 -24.68 -14.88 14.45
N THR A 57 -24.17 -16.10 14.61
CA THR A 57 -23.35 -16.46 15.76
C THR A 57 -21.90 -16.12 15.47
N PHE A 58 -21.32 -15.20 16.26
CA PHE A 58 -19.92 -14.80 16.13
C PHE A 58 -19.01 -15.66 17.04
N PRO A 59 -17.75 -15.93 16.64
CA PRO A 59 -17.16 -15.62 15.34
C PRO A 59 -17.78 -16.46 14.21
N TYR A 60 -17.89 -15.88 13.01
CA TYR A 60 -18.34 -16.60 11.82
C TYR A 60 -17.30 -16.45 10.71
N LYS A 61 -16.59 -17.54 10.37
CA LYS A 61 -15.40 -17.49 9.48
C LYS A 61 -14.40 -16.43 9.99
N ASN A 62 -14.04 -15.44 9.15
CA ASN A 62 -13.21 -14.30 9.55
C ASN A 62 -14.01 -13.08 10.04
N LEU A 63 -15.35 -13.16 10.07
CA LEU A 63 -16.21 -12.08 10.55
C LEU A 63 -16.22 -12.03 12.08
N ARG A 64 -16.08 -10.84 12.66
CA ARG A 64 -16.12 -10.57 14.09
C ARG A 64 -17.09 -9.42 14.39
N TRP A 65 -17.59 -9.39 15.62
CA TRP A 65 -18.36 -8.28 16.16
C TRP A 65 -17.58 -7.64 17.31
N ASP A 66 -17.25 -6.37 17.16
CA ASP A 66 -16.71 -5.55 18.23
C ASP A 66 -17.85 -4.79 18.91
N LYS A 67 -18.30 -5.34 20.03
CA LYS A 67 -19.37 -4.74 20.84
C LYS A 67 -18.98 -3.44 21.55
N PHE A 68 -17.69 -3.14 21.67
CA PHE A 68 -17.22 -1.95 22.37
C PHE A 68 -17.19 -0.75 21.43
N ASN A 69 -16.77 -0.97 20.20
CA ASN A 69 -16.72 0.06 19.16
C ASN A 69 -17.99 0.10 18.28
N ASN A 70 -18.90 -0.87 18.45
CA ASN A 70 -20.06 -1.07 17.58
C ASN A 70 -19.64 -1.22 16.12
N GLU A 71 -18.71 -2.12 15.86
CA GLU A 71 -18.17 -2.38 14.53
C GLU A 71 -18.26 -3.86 14.16
N VAL A 72 -18.53 -4.11 12.88
CA VAL A 72 -18.28 -5.42 12.28
C VAL A 72 -16.89 -5.42 11.67
N LEU A 73 -16.16 -6.51 11.88
CA LEU A 73 -14.79 -6.66 11.38
C LEU A 73 -14.68 -7.88 10.47
N TRP A 74 -13.86 -7.77 9.42
CA TRP A 74 -13.44 -8.89 8.58
C TRP A 74 -11.91 -8.93 8.50
N TYR A 75 -11.32 -10.12 8.57
CA TYR A 75 -9.87 -10.27 8.43
C TYR A 75 -9.52 -10.94 7.10
N GLY A 76 -8.56 -10.36 6.37
CA GLY A 76 -7.96 -10.99 5.19
C GLY A 76 -8.75 -10.82 3.89
N PRO A 77 -8.27 -11.43 2.79
CA PRO A 77 -9.01 -11.51 1.53
C PRO A 77 -10.38 -12.19 1.72
N MET A 78 -11.41 -11.65 1.06
CA MET A 78 -12.73 -12.27 0.99
C MET A 78 -12.96 -12.88 -0.39
N THR A 79 -13.34 -14.15 -0.43
CA THR A 79 -13.74 -14.86 -1.65
C THR A 79 -15.15 -14.50 -2.09
N ASP A 80 -15.50 -14.77 -3.35
CA ASP A 80 -16.87 -14.62 -3.86
C ASP A 80 -17.86 -15.46 -3.05
N GLU A 81 -17.49 -16.71 -2.71
CA GLU A 81 -18.34 -17.61 -1.92
C GLU A 81 -18.55 -17.12 -0.49
N GLU A 82 -17.53 -16.52 0.12
CA GLU A 82 -17.67 -15.92 1.45
C GLU A 82 -18.52 -14.66 1.42
N ARG A 83 -18.32 -13.78 0.42
CA ARG A 83 -19.18 -12.61 0.23
C ARG A 83 -20.62 -13.06 0.10
N ASP A 84 -20.92 -13.97 -0.82
CA ASP A 84 -22.29 -14.38 -1.12
C ASP A 84 -22.94 -15.07 0.09
N ASP A 85 -22.21 -15.95 0.80
CA ASP A 85 -22.69 -16.55 2.04
C ASP A 85 -22.99 -15.49 3.11
N LEU A 86 -22.12 -14.50 3.31
CA LEU A 86 -22.34 -13.43 4.29
C LEU A 86 -23.54 -12.56 3.93
N LEU A 87 -23.71 -12.19 2.66
CA LEU A 87 -24.86 -11.41 2.19
C LEU A 87 -26.20 -12.15 2.42
N THR A 88 -26.20 -13.48 2.58
CA THR A 88 -27.43 -14.23 2.94
C THR A 88 -27.75 -14.21 4.43
N LYS A 89 -26.82 -13.83 5.32
CA LYS A 89 -26.99 -13.99 6.77
C LYS A 89 -27.84 -12.91 7.43
N ALA A 90 -27.69 -11.67 6.99
CA ALA A 90 -28.40 -10.53 7.57
C ALA A 90 -28.74 -9.52 6.48
N GLY A 91 -29.98 -9.01 6.50
CA GLY A 91 -30.50 -8.13 5.44
C GLY A 91 -30.43 -6.64 5.73
N SER A 92 -29.81 -6.18 6.82
CA SER A 92 -29.70 -4.74 7.09
C SER A 92 -28.80 -4.06 6.07
N GLU A 93 -29.17 -2.86 5.64
CA GLU A 93 -28.47 -2.14 4.58
C GLU A 93 -27.02 -1.87 4.95
N GLU A 94 -26.77 -1.43 6.19
CA GLU A 94 -25.43 -1.12 6.71
C GLU A 94 -24.53 -2.35 6.73
N TYR A 95 -25.10 -3.52 7.04
CA TYR A 95 -24.36 -4.79 7.02
C TYR A 95 -24.01 -5.19 5.59
N GLN A 96 -24.97 -5.12 4.67
CA GLN A 96 -24.75 -5.44 3.25
C GLN A 96 -23.68 -4.55 2.63
N GLN A 97 -23.73 -3.24 2.92
CA GLN A 97 -22.72 -2.27 2.50
C GLN A 97 -21.34 -2.60 3.10
N ALA A 98 -21.27 -2.95 4.39
CA ALA A 98 -20.03 -3.36 5.03
C ALA A 98 -19.41 -4.60 4.35
N ILE A 99 -20.19 -5.66 4.09
CA ILE A 99 -19.70 -6.86 3.43
C ILE A 99 -19.22 -6.57 2.00
N GLN A 100 -19.97 -5.78 1.22
CA GLN A 100 -19.54 -5.39 -0.13
C GLN A 100 -18.24 -4.58 -0.11
N LYS A 101 -18.11 -3.66 0.86
CA LYS A 101 -16.88 -2.88 1.05
C LYS A 101 -15.70 -3.75 1.44
N PHE A 102 -15.87 -4.67 2.39
CA PHE A 102 -14.83 -5.62 2.78
C PHE A 102 -14.40 -6.49 1.60
N TYR A 103 -15.35 -6.96 0.81
CA TYR A 103 -15.04 -7.69 -0.42
C TYR A 103 -14.19 -6.84 -1.36
N ALA A 104 -14.63 -5.64 -1.73
CA ALA A 104 -13.91 -4.77 -2.66
C ALA A 104 -12.50 -4.40 -2.17
N ASP A 105 -12.36 -4.04 -0.89
CA ASP A 105 -11.09 -3.58 -0.31
C ASP A 105 -10.10 -4.72 0.00
N SER A 106 -10.56 -5.97 -0.02
CA SER A 106 -9.76 -7.16 0.27
C SER A 106 -9.24 -7.89 -0.96
N GLN A 107 -9.52 -7.35 -2.15
CA GLN A 107 -8.98 -7.89 -3.40
C GLN A 107 -7.51 -7.52 -3.59
N SER A 108 -6.74 -8.48 -4.12
CA SER A 108 -5.34 -8.26 -4.48
C SER A 108 -5.20 -7.24 -5.61
N VAL A 109 -4.55 -6.12 -5.33
CA VAL A 109 -4.22 -5.09 -6.33
C VAL A 109 -2.73 -4.80 -6.27
N ALA A 110 -2.06 -4.88 -7.43
CA ALA A 110 -0.64 -4.55 -7.54
C ALA A 110 -0.38 -3.11 -7.09
N MET A 111 0.80 -2.87 -6.52
CA MET A 111 1.25 -1.54 -6.16
C MET A 111 1.28 -0.63 -7.41
N LYS A 112 0.81 0.60 -7.26
CA LYS A 112 0.89 1.63 -8.32
C LYS A 112 1.83 2.78 -7.96
N ALA A 113 2.32 2.80 -6.72
CA ALA A 113 3.24 3.81 -6.23
C ALA A 113 4.53 3.85 -7.07
N ARG A 114 5.04 5.06 -7.25
CA ARG A 114 6.34 5.30 -7.87
C ARG A 114 7.42 5.28 -6.80
N PHE A 115 8.61 4.82 -7.15
CA PHE A 115 9.79 5.02 -6.31
C PHE A 115 10.45 6.34 -6.65
N VAL A 116 10.94 7.03 -5.61
CA VAL A 116 11.75 8.24 -5.71
C VAL A 116 13.05 8.05 -4.95
N PHE A 117 14.12 8.66 -5.45
CA PHE A 117 15.39 8.74 -4.73
C PHE A 117 15.33 9.91 -3.75
N VAL A 118 15.20 9.59 -2.46
CA VAL A 118 15.02 10.58 -1.39
C VAL A 118 16.35 10.92 -0.71
N GLY A 119 17.33 10.02 -0.82
CA GLY A 119 18.60 10.10 -0.12
C GLY A 119 18.46 9.67 1.34
N SER A 120 19.56 9.17 1.92
CA SER A 120 19.66 8.84 3.35
C SER A 120 20.78 9.65 4.01
N SER A 121 20.94 9.50 5.32
CA SER A 121 21.86 10.28 6.13
C SER A 121 22.95 9.43 6.78
N ILE A 122 24.01 10.10 7.24
CA ILE A 122 25.09 9.47 8.01
C ILE A 122 24.78 9.65 9.50
N TYR A 123 24.73 8.54 10.23
CA TYR A 123 24.72 8.54 11.69
C TYR A 123 26.17 8.45 12.20
N THR A 124 26.49 9.19 13.26
CA THR A 124 27.79 9.08 13.95
C THR A 124 27.53 8.60 15.36
N ASP A 125 28.14 7.48 15.75
CA ASP A 125 28.09 6.98 17.11
C ASP A 125 28.90 7.90 18.03
N GLU A 126 28.25 8.48 19.04
CA GLU A 126 28.85 9.49 19.92
C GLU A 126 29.92 8.92 20.87
N GLN A 127 29.96 7.60 21.08
CA GLN A 127 30.92 6.96 21.99
C GLN A 127 32.21 6.55 21.25
N THR A 128 32.07 6.06 20.03
CA THR A 128 33.17 5.48 19.23
C THR A 128 33.65 6.42 18.13
N GLY A 129 32.80 7.37 17.69
CA GLY A 129 33.04 8.24 16.54
C GLY A 129 32.85 7.55 15.18
N GLU A 130 32.37 6.31 15.16
CA GLU A 130 32.16 5.55 13.93
C GLU A 130 30.96 6.12 13.15
N GLN A 131 31.07 6.14 11.82
CA GLN A 131 30.03 6.65 10.92
C GLN A 131 29.38 5.51 10.15
N PHE A 132 28.04 5.54 10.11
CA PHE A 132 27.22 4.57 9.42
C PHE A 132 26.28 5.27 8.44
N TYR A 133 26.21 4.76 7.22
CA TYR A 133 25.18 5.20 6.29
C TYR A 133 23.86 4.52 6.65
N GLN A 134 22.85 5.29 7.06
CA GLN A 134 21.68 4.72 7.73
C GLN A 134 20.87 3.77 6.82
N ALA A 135 20.84 3.99 5.51
CA ALA A 135 20.17 3.08 4.56
C ALA A 135 20.74 1.64 4.56
N GLU A 136 22.01 1.45 4.95
CA GLU A 136 22.62 0.12 5.09
C GLU A 136 22.02 -0.70 6.25
N GLY A 137 21.24 -0.04 7.12
CA GLY A 137 20.41 -0.69 8.16
C GLY A 137 19.22 -1.49 7.60
N GLY A 138 19.03 -1.54 6.28
CA GLY A 138 17.97 -2.28 5.61
C GLY A 138 16.96 -1.43 4.85
N HIS A 139 17.16 -0.11 4.81
CA HIS A 139 16.21 0.85 4.22
C HIS A 139 16.67 1.36 2.84
N LEU A 140 17.14 0.45 1.99
CA LEU A 140 17.65 0.81 0.65
C LEU A 140 16.50 1.15 -0.32
N ILE A 141 15.49 0.28 -0.41
CA ILE A 141 14.29 0.47 -1.25
C ILE A 141 13.08 0.15 -0.38
N CYS A 142 12.36 1.19 0.02
CA CYS A 142 11.27 1.11 0.98
C CYS A 142 9.90 1.29 0.34
N THR A 143 8.91 0.63 0.90
CA THR A 143 7.48 0.84 0.60
C THR A 143 6.74 1.42 1.79
N SER A 144 7.46 1.89 2.80
CA SER A 144 6.99 2.39 4.09
C SER A 144 7.91 3.54 4.45
N ASN A 145 7.37 4.72 4.75
CA ASN A 145 8.11 5.97 4.76
C ASN A 145 9.09 6.13 5.94
N PHE A 146 10.10 5.25 6.02
CA PHE A 146 11.16 5.28 7.01
C PHE A 146 12.02 6.53 6.84
N PRO A 147 12.34 7.27 7.93
CA PRO A 147 13.11 8.51 7.86
C PRO A 147 14.50 8.38 7.24
N ASP A 148 15.08 7.19 7.28
CA ASP A 148 16.42 6.85 6.82
C ASP A 148 16.46 6.05 5.51
N ALA A 149 15.31 5.95 4.81
CA ALA A 149 15.24 5.29 3.52
C ALA A 149 16.09 6.01 2.44
N LEU A 150 16.79 5.26 1.58
CA LEU A 150 17.48 5.82 0.41
C LEU A 150 16.49 6.08 -0.74
N MET A 151 15.65 5.10 -1.02
CA MET A 151 14.57 5.16 -2.00
C MET A 151 13.27 4.77 -1.34
N ASP A 152 12.20 5.45 -1.70
CA ASP A 152 10.90 5.27 -1.05
C ASP A 152 9.75 5.50 -2.03
N VAL A 153 8.56 5.06 -1.64
CA VAL A 153 7.34 5.28 -2.41
C VAL A 153 6.87 6.73 -2.30
N GLN A 154 6.52 7.35 -3.44
CA GLN A 154 6.02 8.72 -3.54
C GLN A 154 4.52 8.80 -3.17
N GLU A 155 4.16 8.29 -2.00
CA GLU A 155 2.83 8.38 -1.42
C GLU A 155 2.92 8.07 0.08
N GLU A 156 1.81 8.28 0.79
CA GLU A 156 1.71 7.94 2.20
C GLU A 156 1.72 6.43 2.40
N SER A 157 2.75 5.95 3.09
CA SER A 157 2.82 4.58 3.56
C SER A 157 3.47 4.52 4.93
N SER A 158 2.74 3.96 5.89
CA SER A 158 3.17 3.96 7.29
C SER A 158 4.44 3.12 7.49
N ALA A 159 5.34 3.65 8.31
CA ALA A 159 6.48 2.93 8.88
C ALA A 159 6.13 2.28 10.24
N SER A 160 4.91 2.43 10.74
CA SER A 160 4.47 1.81 11.99
C SER A 160 4.08 0.35 11.79
N ASP A 161 4.47 -0.48 12.76
CA ASP A 161 4.13 -1.90 12.78
C ASP A 161 2.61 -2.13 12.74
N GLY A 162 2.16 -3.04 11.86
CA GLY A 162 0.75 -3.39 11.69
C GLY A 162 -0.06 -2.38 10.87
N ALA A 163 0.54 -1.27 10.43
CA ALA A 163 -0.11 -0.25 9.61
C ALA A 163 0.44 -0.19 8.17
N GLN A 164 1.11 -1.25 7.70
CA GLN A 164 1.73 -1.27 6.37
C GLN A 164 0.70 -1.17 5.25
N THR A 165 0.92 -0.22 4.32
CA THR A 165 0.09 -0.07 3.11
C THR A 165 0.34 -1.21 2.11
N TYR A 166 1.55 -1.77 2.12
CA TYR A 166 2.04 -2.73 1.13
C TYR A 166 2.52 -4.03 1.76
N GLU A 167 2.39 -5.12 1.02
CA GLU A 167 2.93 -6.43 1.35
C GLU A 167 3.53 -7.10 0.09
N GLY A 168 4.43 -8.07 0.30
CA GLY A 168 4.95 -8.88 -0.80
C GLY A 168 3.86 -9.76 -1.41
N TRP A 169 3.78 -9.77 -2.74
CA TRP A 169 2.90 -10.65 -3.50
C TRP A 169 3.63 -11.97 -3.78
N SER A 170 3.71 -12.84 -2.76
CA SER A 170 4.50 -14.08 -2.81
C SER A 170 4.19 -14.98 -4.01
N GLU A 171 2.95 -15.01 -4.50
CA GLU A 171 2.57 -15.80 -5.68
C GLU A 171 3.20 -15.30 -7.01
N LYS A 172 3.74 -14.08 -7.03
CA LYS A 172 4.43 -13.48 -8.19
C LYS A 172 5.94 -13.37 -8.03
N ILE A 173 6.45 -13.66 -6.83
CA ILE A 173 7.87 -13.61 -6.51
C ILE A 173 8.48 -14.99 -6.80
N PRO A 174 9.66 -15.08 -7.43
CA PRO A 174 10.31 -16.36 -7.66
C PRO A 174 10.63 -17.09 -6.35
N PRO A 175 10.79 -18.42 -6.38
CA PRO A 175 11.11 -19.20 -5.18
C PRO A 175 12.32 -18.67 -4.41
N LYS A 176 12.29 -18.87 -3.09
CA LYS A 176 13.41 -18.49 -2.22
C LYS A 176 14.72 -19.11 -2.72
N GLY A 177 15.76 -18.28 -2.84
CA GLY A 177 17.08 -18.70 -3.32
C GLY A 177 17.31 -18.45 -4.81
N THR A 178 16.28 -18.07 -5.58
CA THR A 178 16.46 -17.59 -6.95
C THR A 178 17.27 -16.29 -6.96
N PRO A 179 18.42 -16.23 -7.67
CA PRO A 179 19.14 -14.99 -7.84
C PRO A 179 18.30 -13.98 -8.63
N VAL A 180 18.17 -12.77 -8.09
CA VAL A 180 17.46 -11.65 -8.71
C VAL A 180 18.43 -10.51 -8.93
N LEU A 181 18.46 -9.98 -10.15
CA LEU A 181 19.12 -8.72 -10.47
C LEU A 181 18.08 -7.60 -10.40
N LEU A 182 18.32 -6.61 -9.55
CA LEU A 182 17.56 -5.36 -9.56
C LEU A 182 18.24 -4.37 -10.51
N VAL A 183 17.48 -3.84 -11.46
CA VAL A 183 17.94 -2.80 -12.39
C VAL A 183 17.25 -1.50 -12.01
N LEU A 184 18.06 -0.52 -11.62
CA LEU A 184 17.60 0.82 -11.30
C LEU A 184 17.92 1.75 -12.47
N SER A 185 16.92 2.49 -12.94
CA SER A 185 17.09 3.48 -14.01
C SER A 185 16.29 4.73 -13.70
N GLU A 186 16.71 5.86 -14.26
CA GLU A 186 15.93 7.10 -14.18
C GLU A 186 14.55 6.89 -14.83
N ALA A 187 13.50 7.25 -14.11
CA ALA A 187 12.18 7.32 -14.72
C ALA A 187 12.11 8.59 -15.56
N LYS A 188 12.12 8.44 -16.89
CA LYS A 188 11.75 9.54 -17.78
C LYS A 188 10.36 10.01 -17.38
N GLU A 189 10.17 11.31 -17.16
CA GLU A 189 8.84 11.87 -17.00
C GLU A 189 7.99 11.41 -18.19
N SER A 190 6.92 10.67 -17.91
CA SER A 190 5.88 10.45 -18.91
C SER A 190 5.30 11.82 -19.25
N ALA A 191 5.52 12.30 -20.46
CA ALA A 191 4.79 13.44 -21.00
C ALA A 191 3.28 13.15 -20.86
N GLY A 192 2.60 13.88 -19.97
CA GLY A 192 1.15 13.77 -19.77
C GLY A 192 0.72 13.36 -18.36
N VAL A 193 1.01 14.19 -17.36
CA VAL A 193 -0.04 14.56 -16.40
C VAL A 193 -0.39 15.99 -16.75
N GLU A 194 -1.37 16.17 -17.63
CA GLU A 194 -2.04 17.46 -17.77
C GLU A 194 -2.46 17.88 -16.36
N LYS A 195 -1.89 18.99 -15.90
CA LYS A 195 -2.43 19.74 -14.78
C LYS A 195 -3.89 19.99 -15.14
N SER A 196 -4.82 19.40 -14.40
CA SER A 196 -6.21 19.83 -14.39
C SER A 196 -6.19 21.31 -14.00
N GLY A 197 -6.31 22.17 -15.01
CA GLY A 197 -6.42 23.59 -14.82
C GLY A 197 -7.65 23.88 -13.99
N ASP A 198 -7.47 24.62 -12.91
CA ASP A 198 -8.53 25.38 -12.26
C ASP A 198 -9.14 26.33 -13.29
N ASP A 199 -10.20 25.88 -13.97
CA ASP A 199 -11.09 26.76 -14.72
C ASP A 199 -12.03 27.41 -13.69
N LYS A 200 -11.59 28.54 -13.12
CA LYS A 200 -12.50 29.46 -12.44
C LYS A 200 -13.30 30.22 -13.51
N PRO A 201 -14.63 30.28 -13.41
CA PRO A 201 -15.42 31.10 -14.31
C PRO A 201 -15.19 32.59 -13.97
N ASP A 202 -14.60 33.32 -14.90
CA ASP A 202 -14.52 34.78 -14.88
C ASP A 202 -15.85 35.35 -15.37
N ASP A 203 -16.79 35.54 -14.43
CA ASP A 203 -18.01 36.31 -14.65
C ASP A 203 -17.80 37.73 -14.11
N GLN A 204 -17.34 38.63 -14.97
CA GLN A 204 -17.60 40.06 -14.82
C GLN A 204 -18.07 40.68 -16.14
N PRO A 205 -19.23 41.37 -16.14
CA PRO A 205 -19.78 41.98 -17.34
C PRO A 205 -19.02 43.25 -17.71
N LYS A 206 -18.56 43.31 -18.97
CA LYS A 206 -18.11 44.56 -19.60
C LYS A 206 -19.28 45.54 -19.69
N LYS A 207 -19.09 46.77 -19.21
CA LYS A 207 -19.92 47.94 -19.56
C LYS A 207 -19.12 48.90 -20.44
N PRO A 208 -19.83 49.70 -21.27
CA PRO A 208 -19.34 50.27 -22.53
C PRO A 208 -18.31 51.39 -22.38
#